data_AF-A0A1F3LEU5-F1
#
_entry.id   AF-A0A1F3LEU5-F1
#
_cell.length_a   1.000
_cell.length_b   1.000
_cell.length_c   1.000
_cell.angle_alpha   90.00
_cell.angle_beta   90.00
_cell.angle_gamma   90.00
#
_symmetry.space_group_name_H-M   'P 1'
#
loop_
_entity.id
_entity.type
_entity.pdbx_description
1 polymer ?
#
loop_
_entity_poly.entity_id
_entity_poly.type
_entity_poly.pdbx_seq_one_letter_code
_entity_poly.pdbx_strand_id
1 'polypeptide(L)'
;MWKAIKINTPVIYMGLTWGAAELVLGYFLHMLKAPLTGSLLMPIGIICMISAYLKTGSRRATVFTSVIAASLKLVTILIVPVSSFYLVVNPVVAILLEGVVLVMPITLINKRVFRKMTHNMLLSFASICIGIFFYKICFLSFQILLKAGTGAPALGTLSVQDNFSFLISQTLISAFLVMVYLILYVKITVSPVMKKTFN
;
A
#
# COMPACT_ATOMS: atom_id res chain seq x y z
N MET A 1 -33.01 -2.29 -3.99
CA MET A 1 -32.48 -2.00 -2.63
C MET A 1 -30.97 -1.84 -2.68
N TRP A 2 -30.45 -0.62 -2.61
CA TRP A 2 -29.01 -0.40 -2.40
C TRP A 2 -28.74 -0.60 -0.90
N LYS A 3 -28.05 -1.69 -0.52
CA LYS A 3 -27.54 -1.83 0.85
C LYS A 3 -26.44 -0.78 1.03
N ALA A 4 -26.66 0.16 1.95
CA ALA A 4 -25.63 1.12 2.35
C ALA A 4 -24.35 0.38 2.74
N ILE A 5 -23.23 0.80 2.17
CA ILE A 5 -21.92 0.25 2.48
C ILE A 5 -21.58 0.72 3.91
N LYS A 6 -21.60 -0.19 4.88
CA LYS A 6 -21.07 0.10 6.22
C LYS A 6 -19.56 0.18 6.15
N ILE A 7 -19.03 1.41 6.17
CA ILE A 7 -17.60 1.66 6.35
C ILE A 7 -17.31 1.59 7.85
N ASN A 8 -16.43 0.67 8.24
CA ASN A 8 -16.10 0.44 9.64
C ASN A 8 -15.02 1.44 10.11
N THR A 9 -15.05 1.85 11.38
CA THR A 9 -14.08 2.77 12.00
C THR A 9 -12.60 2.40 11.72
N PRO A 10 -12.17 1.12 11.75
CA PRO A 10 -10.80 0.76 11.41
C PRO A 10 -10.38 1.13 9.98
N VAL A 11 -11.31 1.09 9.02
CA VAL A 11 -11.04 1.45 7.62
C VAL A 11 -10.80 2.95 7.51
N ILE A 12 -11.64 3.75 8.17
CA ILE A 12 -11.51 5.21 8.19
C ILE A 12 -10.19 5.61 8.84
N TYR A 13 -9.91 5.07 10.03
CA TYR A 13 -8.69 5.39 10.77
C TYR A 13 -7.42 5.04 9.98
N MET A 14 -7.36 3.84 9.40
CA MET A 14 -6.18 3.41 8.63
C MET A 14 -6.05 4.16 7.31
N GLY A 15 -7.16 4.49 6.64
CA GLY A 15 -7.15 5.30 5.43
C GLY A 15 -6.64 6.71 5.68
N LEU A 16 -7.08 7.34 6.77
CA LEU A 16 -6.60 8.65 7.18
C LEU A 16 -5.11 8.61 7.58
N THR A 17 -4.67 7.55 8.25
CA THR A 17 -3.26 7.39 8.66
C THR A 17 -2.36 7.27 7.43
N TRP A 18 -2.73 6.46 6.44
CA TRP A 18 -1.98 6.37 5.19
C TRP A 18 -2.02 7.68 4.41
N GLY A 19 -3.19 8.30 4.25
CA GLY A 19 -3.30 9.60 3.58
C GLY A 19 -2.45 10.69 4.24
N ALA A 20 -2.40 10.73 5.58
CA ALA A 20 -1.57 11.67 6.31
C ALA A 20 -0.07 11.40 6.12
N ALA A 21 0.34 10.12 6.10
CA ALA A 21 1.72 9.74 5.78
C ALA A 21 2.11 10.19 4.36
N GLU A 22 1.21 10.06 3.38
CA GLU A 22 1.41 10.53 2.01
C GLU A 22 1.52 12.05 1.87
N LEU A 23 0.82 12.80 2.72
CA LEU A 23 0.93 14.26 2.76
C LEU A 23 2.23 14.71 3.43
N VAL A 24 2.59 14.11 4.57
CA VAL A 24 3.75 14.53 5.36
C VAL A 24 5.03 13.90 4.83
N LEU A 25 5.16 12.57 4.94
CA LEU A 25 6.37 11.86 4.54
C LEU A 25 6.58 11.92 3.04
N GLY A 26 5.50 11.84 2.25
CA GLY A 26 5.59 11.97 0.79
C GLY A 26 6.17 13.33 0.37
N TYR A 27 5.71 14.42 0.99
CA TYR A 27 6.26 15.74 0.72
C TYR A 27 7.76 15.83 1.09
N PHE A 28 8.14 15.40 2.30
CA PHE A 28 9.53 15.40 2.74
C PHE A 28 10.45 14.55 1.84
N LEU A 29 10.01 13.34 1.46
CA LEU A 29 10.80 12.44 0.62
C LEU A 29 11.00 12.99 -0.80
N HIS A 30 10.00 13.69 -1.35
CA HIS A 30 10.13 14.40 -2.61
C HIS A 30 11.10 15.58 -2.53
N MET A 31 11.13 16.31 -1.42
CA MET A 31 12.12 17.38 -1.21
C MET A 31 13.55 16.85 -1.18
N LEU A 32 13.77 15.67 -0.59
CA LEU A 32 15.08 15.03 -0.52
C LEU A 32 15.53 14.43 -1.86
N LYS A 33 14.71 14.51 -2.92
CA LYS A 33 14.92 13.82 -4.21
C LYS A 33 15.27 12.34 -4.01
N ALA A 34 14.75 11.73 -2.94
CA ALA A 34 15.17 10.41 -2.53
C ALA A 34 14.62 9.39 -3.54
N PRO A 35 15.49 8.57 -4.18
CA PRO A 35 15.04 7.53 -5.12
C PRO A 35 14.19 6.45 -4.43
N LEU A 36 14.08 6.48 -3.10
CA LEU A 36 13.41 5.48 -2.27
C LEU A 36 11.99 5.87 -1.82
N THR A 37 11.44 6.97 -2.33
CA THR A 37 10.12 7.49 -1.90
C THR A 37 9.03 6.41 -1.98
N GLY A 38 8.94 5.72 -3.13
CA GLY A 38 7.97 4.63 -3.33
C GLY A 38 8.25 3.38 -2.48
N SER A 39 9.52 3.05 -2.19
CA SER A 39 9.87 1.89 -1.36
C SER A 39 9.60 2.08 0.14
N LEU A 40 9.39 3.31 0.60
CA LEU A 40 9.08 3.62 2.00
C LEU A 40 7.58 3.86 2.21
N LEU A 41 6.92 4.58 1.29
CA LEU A 41 5.49 4.87 1.41
C LEU A 41 4.62 3.66 1.11
N MET A 42 5.02 2.80 0.16
CA MET A 42 4.25 1.62 -0.18
C MET A 42 4.07 0.68 1.02
N PRO A 43 5.11 0.26 1.78
CA PRO A 43 4.91 -0.51 3.00
C PRO A 43 3.92 0.10 3.99
N ILE A 44 3.91 1.43 4.14
CA ILE A 44 2.96 2.12 5.02
C ILE A 44 1.52 1.90 4.55
N GLY A 45 1.26 2.05 3.25
CA GLY A 45 -0.03 1.77 2.63
C GLY A 45 -0.47 0.32 2.86
N ILE A 46 0.41 -0.64 2.56
CA ILE A 46 0.16 -2.07 2.77
C ILE A 46 -0.15 -2.38 4.23
N ILE A 47 0.63 -1.84 5.18
CA ILE A 47 0.42 -2.03 6.62
C ILE A 47 -0.95 -1.50 7.05
N CYS A 48 -1.35 -0.32 6.57
CA CYS A 48 -2.66 0.25 6.86
C CYS A 48 -3.79 -0.64 6.33
N MET A 49 -3.66 -1.13 5.09
CA MET A 49 -4.63 -2.04 4.48
C MET A 49 -4.73 -3.39 5.20
N ILE A 50 -3.59 -4.01 5.53
CA ILE A 50 -3.53 -5.24 6.33
C ILE A 50 -4.21 -5.02 7.67
N SER A 51 -3.93 -3.90 8.34
CA SER A 51 -4.51 -3.59 9.66
C SER A 51 -6.03 -3.42 9.59
N ALA A 52 -6.53 -2.74 8.56
CA ALA A 52 -7.96 -2.61 8.31
C ALA A 52 -8.61 -3.97 8.00
N TYR A 53 -7.96 -4.80 7.19
CA TYR A 53 -8.41 -6.15 6.87
C TYR A 53 -8.43 -7.06 8.11
N LEU A 54 -7.37 -7.07 8.93
CA LEU A 54 -7.30 -7.89 10.14
C LEU A 54 -8.35 -7.47 11.18
N LYS A 55 -8.68 -6.19 11.29
CA LYS A 55 -9.73 -5.73 12.22
C LYS A 55 -11.13 -6.08 11.72
N THR A 56 -11.39 -5.97 10.42
CA THR A 56 -12.74 -6.11 9.86
C THR A 56 -13.06 -7.50 9.28
N GLY A 57 -12.05 -8.25 8.86
CA GLY A 57 -12.20 -9.49 8.08
C GLY A 57 -12.74 -9.31 6.65
N SER A 58 -12.88 -8.07 6.17
CA SER A 58 -13.53 -7.77 4.90
C SER A 58 -12.52 -7.42 3.82
N ARG A 59 -12.57 -8.09 2.67
CA ARG A 59 -11.73 -7.77 1.50
C ARG A 59 -11.93 -6.33 1.01
N ARG A 60 -13.15 -5.81 1.18
CA ARG A 60 -13.49 -4.43 0.82
C ARG A 60 -12.77 -3.41 1.70
N ALA A 61 -12.32 -3.80 2.90
CA ALA A 61 -11.56 -2.90 3.77
C ALA A 61 -10.26 -2.46 3.13
N THR A 62 -9.56 -3.33 2.39
CA THR A 62 -8.35 -3.00 1.63
C THR A 62 -8.61 -1.86 0.65
N VAL A 63 -9.61 -2.01 -0.21
CA VAL A 63 -9.96 -1.01 -1.24
C VAL A 63 -10.48 0.28 -0.61
N PHE A 64 -11.37 0.22 0.39
CA PHE A 64 -11.87 1.45 1.01
C PHE A 64 -10.79 2.20 1.80
N THR A 65 -9.79 1.50 2.34
CA THR A 65 -8.64 2.15 2.98
C THR A 65 -7.86 2.98 1.96
N SER A 66 -7.62 2.44 0.76
CA SER A 66 -6.93 3.20 -0.30
C SER A 66 -7.77 4.34 -0.85
N VAL A 67 -9.09 4.16 -1.00
CA VAL A 67 -9.99 5.23 -1.45
C VAL A 67 -9.95 6.42 -0.47
N ILE A 68 -9.97 6.16 0.83
CA ILE A 68 -9.89 7.23 1.84
C ILE A 68 -8.52 7.91 1.80
N ALA A 69 -7.43 7.16 1.70
CA ALA A 69 -6.08 7.71 1.59
C ALA A 69 -5.91 8.57 0.32
N ALA A 70 -6.39 8.08 -0.82
CA ALA A 70 -6.38 8.78 -2.10
C ALA A 70 -7.22 10.06 -2.06
N SER A 71 -8.39 10.01 -1.41
CA SER A 71 -9.24 11.19 -1.23
C SER A 71 -8.53 12.28 -0.43
N LEU A 72 -7.81 11.88 0.63
CA LEU A 72 -7.02 12.82 1.43
C LEU A 72 -5.85 13.40 0.63
N LYS A 73 -5.15 12.58 -0.17
CA LYS A 73 -4.08 13.04 -1.07
C LYS A 73 -4.61 14.02 -2.12
N LEU A 74 -5.81 13.78 -2.64
CA LEU A 74 -6.42 14.59 -3.68
C LEU A 74 -6.71 16.03 -3.22
N VAL A 75 -6.95 16.27 -1.93
CA VAL A 75 -7.13 17.63 -1.37
C VAL A 75 -5.95 18.55 -1.70
N THR A 76 -4.75 18.00 -1.88
CA THR A 76 -3.54 18.74 -2.30
C THR A 76 -3.73 19.48 -3.63
N ILE A 77 -4.68 19.07 -4.48
CA ILE A 77 -4.97 19.76 -5.75
C ILE A 77 -5.43 21.21 -5.54
N LEU A 78 -6.00 21.52 -4.36
CA LEU A 78 -6.48 22.87 -4.02
C LEU A 78 -5.34 23.86 -3.77
N ILE A 79 -4.13 23.37 -3.49
CA ILE A 79 -2.96 24.18 -3.12
C ILE A 79 -1.82 24.11 -4.15
N VAL A 80 -1.88 23.16 -5.08
CA VAL A 80 -0.84 22.96 -6.11
C VAL A 80 -1.24 23.69 -7.39
N PRO A 81 -0.31 24.41 -8.06
CA PRO A 81 -0.59 25.05 -9.35
C PRO A 81 -1.08 24.06 -10.42
N VAL A 82 -1.96 24.53 -11.32
CA VAL A 82 -2.53 23.72 -12.41
C VAL A 82 -1.45 23.05 -13.27
N SER A 83 -0.36 23.75 -13.54
CA SER A 83 0.80 23.22 -14.28
C SER A 83 1.49 22.03 -13.59
N SER A 84 1.23 21.80 -12.31
CA SER A 84 1.84 20.74 -11.49
C SER A 84 0.84 19.70 -10.98
N PHE A 85 -0.37 19.64 -11.54
CA PHE A 85 -1.40 18.66 -11.14
C PHE A 85 -0.93 17.19 -11.21
N TYR A 86 0.02 16.87 -12.09
CA TYR A 86 0.61 15.53 -12.17
C TYR A 86 1.27 15.08 -10.85
N LEU A 87 1.76 16.00 -10.01
CA LEU A 87 2.32 15.71 -8.69
C LEU A 87 1.27 15.24 -7.68
N VAL A 88 -0.02 15.49 -7.95
CA VAL A 88 -1.15 15.04 -7.12
C VAL A 88 -1.81 13.82 -7.75
N VAL A 89 -2.10 13.87 -9.05
CA VAL A 89 -2.83 12.79 -9.75
C VAL A 89 -2.05 11.48 -9.77
N ASN A 90 -0.72 11.52 -10.00
CA ASN A 90 0.08 10.30 -10.05
C ASN A 90 0.07 9.53 -8.71
N PRO A 91 0.34 10.16 -7.55
CA PRO A 91 0.17 9.51 -6.25
C PRO A 91 -1.25 9.01 -5.99
N VAL A 92 -2.28 9.77 -6.37
CA VAL A 92 -3.69 9.35 -6.19
C VAL A 92 -3.97 8.06 -6.96
N VAL A 93 -3.55 7.98 -8.22
CA VAL A 93 -3.72 6.76 -9.04
C VAL A 93 -2.90 5.60 -8.48
N ALA A 94 -1.67 5.86 -8.05
CA ALA A 94 -0.81 4.88 -7.38
C ALA A 94 -1.51 4.26 -6.15
N ILE A 95 -2.01 5.09 -5.23
CA ILE A 95 -2.71 4.66 -4.02
C ILE A 95 -3.93 3.79 -4.37
N LEU A 96 -4.76 4.23 -5.31
CA LEU A 96 -5.95 3.49 -5.73
C LEU A 96 -5.59 2.14 -6.35
N LEU A 97 -4.62 2.12 -7.26
CA LEU A 97 -4.14 0.90 -7.92
C LEU A 97 -3.54 -0.08 -6.92
N GLU A 98 -2.78 0.41 -5.93
CA GLU A 98 -2.21 -0.41 -4.85
C GLU A 98 -3.33 -1.11 -4.06
N GLY A 99 -4.39 -0.36 -3.70
CA GLY A 99 -5.52 -0.92 -2.98
C GLY A 99 -6.33 -1.95 -3.75
N VAL A 100 -6.38 -1.87 -5.08
CA VAL A 100 -7.02 -2.88 -5.93
C VAL A 100 -6.14 -4.11 -6.08
N VAL A 101 -4.86 -3.92 -6.41
CA VAL A 101 -3.92 -5.01 -6.68
C VAL A 101 -3.66 -5.86 -5.43
N LEU A 102 -3.55 -5.22 -4.26
CA LEU A 102 -3.17 -5.94 -3.04
C LEU A 102 -4.33 -6.61 -2.30
N VAL A 103 -5.57 -6.53 -2.81
CA VAL A 103 -6.69 -7.29 -2.22
C VAL A 103 -6.36 -8.77 -2.15
N MET A 104 -5.95 -9.39 -3.26
CA MET A 104 -5.65 -10.83 -3.30
C MET A 104 -4.51 -11.21 -2.33
N PRO A 105 -3.29 -10.62 -2.45
CA PRO A 105 -2.18 -10.87 -1.53
C PRO A 105 -2.56 -10.74 -0.06
N ILE A 106 -3.27 -9.66 0.31
CA ILE A 106 -3.66 -9.41 1.71
C ILE A 106 -4.70 -10.43 2.19
N THR A 107 -5.63 -10.85 1.33
CA THR A 107 -6.67 -11.81 1.74
C THR A 107 -6.15 -13.23 1.96
N LEU A 108 -5.05 -13.60 1.29
CA LEU A 108 -4.33 -14.85 1.56
C LEU A 108 -3.73 -14.86 2.97
N ILE A 109 -3.51 -13.68 3.57
CA ILE A 109 -3.15 -13.51 4.98
C ILE A 109 -4.41 -13.68 5.86
N ASN A 110 -4.98 -14.88 5.88
CA ASN A 110 -6.23 -15.17 6.61
C ASN A 110 -6.03 -15.08 8.13
N LYS A 111 -7.03 -14.59 8.90
CA LYS A 111 -7.07 -14.61 10.37
C LYS A 111 -6.79 -15.99 10.99
N ARG A 112 -7.24 -17.08 10.34
CA ARG A 112 -6.97 -18.46 10.79
C ARG A 112 -5.52 -18.88 10.51
N VAL A 113 -4.97 -18.44 9.38
CA VAL A 113 -3.56 -18.62 9.02
C VAL A 113 -2.67 -17.82 9.97
N PHE A 114 -3.11 -16.63 10.40
CA PHE A 114 -2.46 -15.79 11.42
C PHE A 114 -2.26 -16.51 12.77
N ARG A 115 -3.17 -17.43 13.12
CA ARG A 115 -3.10 -18.22 14.36
C ARG A 115 -2.17 -19.44 14.25
N LYS A 116 -1.88 -19.91 13.04
CA LYS A 116 -0.91 -20.98 12.71
C LYS A 116 0.36 -20.44 12.02
N MET A 117 0.58 -19.13 12.08
CA MET A 117 1.41 -18.37 11.13
C MET A 117 2.90 -18.72 11.17
N THR A 118 3.37 -19.44 12.19
CA THR A 118 4.72 -20.00 12.22
C THR A 118 4.99 -20.95 11.05
N HIS A 119 3.98 -21.60 10.46
CA HIS A 119 4.21 -22.60 9.40
C HIS A 119 4.19 -22.05 7.96
N ASN A 120 3.54 -20.91 7.67
CA ASN A 120 3.35 -20.40 6.29
C ASN A 120 3.86 -18.96 6.08
N MET A 121 4.90 -18.54 6.82
CA MET A 121 5.53 -17.23 6.63
C MET A 121 6.05 -17.04 5.20
N LEU A 122 6.65 -18.08 4.62
CA LEU A 122 7.17 -18.04 3.26
C LEU A 122 6.07 -17.76 2.23
N LEU A 123 4.89 -18.38 2.39
CA LEU A 123 3.76 -18.16 1.50
C LEU A 123 3.23 -16.73 1.62
N SER A 124 3.14 -16.21 2.84
CA SER A 124 2.71 -14.82 3.08
C SER A 124 3.69 -13.84 2.46
N PHE A 125 5.01 -14.07 2.64
CA PHE A 125 6.06 -13.29 2.01
C PHE A 125 5.95 -13.31 0.49
N ALA A 126 5.89 -14.51 -0.10
CA ALA A 126 5.79 -14.69 -1.53
C ALA A 126 4.55 -14.00 -2.12
N SER A 127 3.40 -14.12 -1.44
CA SER A 127 2.16 -13.46 -1.89
C SER A 127 2.28 -11.93 -1.90
N ILE A 128 2.88 -11.34 -0.87
CA ILE A 128 3.10 -9.89 -0.78
C ILE A 128 4.15 -9.44 -1.81
N CYS A 129 5.26 -10.17 -1.96
CA CYS A 129 6.27 -9.90 -2.99
C CYS A 129 5.66 -9.89 -4.40
N ILE A 130 4.91 -10.94 -4.76
CA ILE A 130 4.26 -11.04 -6.07
C ILE A 130 3.25 -9.91 -6.25
N GLY A 131 2.47 -9.59 -5.22
CA GLY A 131 1.52 -8.48 -5.24
C GLY A 131 2.18 -7.13 -5.49
N ILE A 132 3.27 -6.84 -4.77
CA ILE A 132 4.03 -5.58 -4.91
C ILE A 132 4.65 -5.48 -6.31
N PHE A 133 5.24 -6.59 -6.79
CA PHE A 133 5.82 -6.63 -8.12
C PHE A 133 4.76 -6.39 -9.19
N PHE A 134 3.62 -7.07 -9.10
CA PHE A 134 2.50 -6.90 -10.03
C PHE A 134 1.97 -5.47 -10.03
N TYR A 135 1.81 -4.86 -8.85
CA TYR A 135 1.45 -3.45 -8.72
C TYR A 135 2.42 -2.54 -9.47
N LYS A 136 3.73 -2.73 -9.29
CA LYS A 136 4.77 -1.93 -9.96
C LYS A 136 4.70 -2.06 -11.47
N ILE A 137 4.45 -3.27 -11.99
CA ILE A 137 4.24 -3.50 -13.43
C ILE A 137 2.99 -2.75 -13.91
N CYS A 138 1.84 -2.89 -13.22
CA CYS A 138 0.61 -2.17 -13.59
C CYS A 138 0.81 -0.66 -13.57
N PHE A 139 1.48 -0.11 -12.56
CA PHE A 139 1.73 1.32 -12.46
C PHE A 139 2.68 1.82 -13.55
N LEU A 140 3.73 1.05 -13.87
CA LEU A 140 4.64 1.35 -14.97
C LEU A 140 3.92 1.35 -16.32
N SER A 141 3.06 0.35 -16.58
CA SER A 141 2.22 0.32 -17.77
C SER A 141 1.31 1.54 -17.87
N PHE A 142 0.69 1.95 -16.76
CA PHE A 142 -0.12 3.17 -16.70
C PHE A 142 0.70 4.42 -17.07
N GLN A 143 1.93 4.57 -16.54
CA GLN A 143 2.80 5.70 -16.87
C GLN A 143 3.23 5.73 -18.34
N ILE A 144 3.51 4.57 -18.94
CA ILE A 144 3.86 4.44 -20.37
C ILE A 144 2.68 4.89 -21.25
N LEU A 145 1.47 4.43 -20.94
CA LEU A 145 0.26 4.81 -21.67
C LEU A 145 -0.03 6.31 -21.54
N LEU A 146 0.14 6.87 -20.35
CA LEU A 146 -0.09 8.29 -20.10
C LEU A 146 0.89 9.17 -20.89
N LYS A 147 2.16 8.78 -20.97
CA LYS A 147 3.17 9.44 -21.80
C LYS A 147 2.78 9.44 -23.28
N ALA A 148 2.37 8.27 -23.79
CA ALA A 148 2.00 8.11 -25.19
C ALA A 148 0.74 8.93 -25.55
N GLY A 149 -0.23 9.03 -24.66
CA GLY A 149 -1.50 9.71 -24.92
C GLY A 149 -1.50 11.23 -24.70
N THR A 150 -0.64 11.75 -23.82
CA THR A 150 -0.69 13.18 -23.43
C THR A 150 0.57 13.96 -23.80
N GLY A 151 1.65 13.29 -24.19
CA GLY A 151 2.96 13.92 -24.38
C GLY A 151 3.57 14.49 -23.10
N ALA A 152 2.88 14.38 -21.96
CA ALA A 152 3.40 14.80 -20.68
C ALA A 152 4.66 14.00 -20.36
N PRO A 153 5.73 14.63 -19.85
CA PRO A 153 6.89 13.89 -19.39
C PRO A 153 6.40 12.94 -18.29
N ALA A 154 6.36 11.64 -18.59
CA ALA A 154 6.27 10.64 -17.54
C ALA A 154 7.33 10.97 -16.51
N LEU A 155 6.99 10.82 -15.23
CA LEU A 155 8.01 10.72 -14.18
C LEU A 155 8.86 9.49 -14.52
N GLY A 156 9.90 9.70 -15.32
CA GLY A 156 10.80 8.69 -15.79
C GLY A 156 11.09 8.73 -17.28
N THR A 157 12.29 9.20 -17.61
CA THR A 157 13.18 8.59 -18.61
C THR A 157 13.54 7.14 -18.25
N LEU A 158 12.63 6.39 -17.62
CA LEU A 158 12.88 5.05 -17.09
C LEU A 158 12.70 4.06 -18.24
N SER A 159 13.81 3.75 -18.91
CA SER A 159 13.89 2.50 -19.67
C SER A 159 13.64 1.35 -18.68
N VAL A 160 12.70 0.47 -19.02
CA VAL A 160 12.33 -0.69 -18.18
C VAL A 160 13.53 -1.61 -17.97
N GLN A 161 14.42 -1.67 -18.96
CA GLN A 161 15.65 -2.46 -18.92
C GLN A 161 16.68 -1.87 -17.95
N ASP A 162 16.84 -0.55 -17.89
CA ASP A 162 17.82 0.10 -17.00
C ASP A 162 17.38 0.10 -15.53
N ASN A 163 16.09 -0.11 -15.26
CA ASN A 163 15.50 -0.01 -13.91
C ASN A 163 15.01 -1.34 -13.34
N PHE A 164 15.28 -2.45 -14.01
CA PHE A 164 14.81 -3.77 -13.57
C PHE A 164 15.40 -4.19 -12.21
N SER A 165 16.71 -3.99 -12.02
CA SER A 165 17.40 -4.26 -10.75
C SER A 165 16.84 -3.41 -9.59
N PHE A 166 16.48 -2.17 -9.90
CA PHE A 166 15.85 -1.23 -8.96
C PHE A 166 14.40 -1.62 -8.60
N LEU A 167 13.63 -2.11 -9.57
CA LEU A 167 12.27 -2.61 -9.32
C LEU A 167 12.29 -3.82 -8.37
N ILE A 168 13.25 -4.74 -8.55
CA ILE A 168 13.42 -5.91 -7.69
C ILE A 168 13.83 -5.48 -6.28
N SER A 169 14.88 -4.65 -6.16
CA SER A 169 15.40 -4.26 -4.84
C SER A 169 14.35 -3.53 -4.00
N GLN A 170 13.62 -2.59 -4.60
CA GLN A 170 12.53 -1.90 -3.90
C GLN A 170 11.38 -2.83 -3.51
N THR A 171 11.07 -3.83 -4.34
CA THR A 171 10.04 -4.83 -4.03
C THR A 171 10.43 -5.65 -2.81
N LEU A 172 11.68 -6.12 -2.78
CA LEU A 172 12.21 -6.91 -1.67
C LEU A 172 12.26 -6.11 -0.37
N ILE A 173 12.73 -4.86 -0.42
CA ILE A 173 12.73 -3.95 0.74
C ILE A 173 11.31 -3.74 1.26
N SER A 174 10.37 -3.47 0.36
CA SER A 174 8.98 -3.20 0.75
C SER A 174 8.32 -4.43 1.38
N ALA A 175 8.49 -5.60 0.75
CA ALA A 175 7.96 -6.85 1.27
C ALA A 175 8.60 -7.25 2.61
N PHE A 176 9.91 -6.99 2.77
CA PHE A 176 10.61 -7.22 4.03
C PHE A 176 10.03 -6.37 5.16
N LEU A 177 9.81 -5.07 4.93
CA LEU A 177 9.21 -4.17 5.92
C LEU A 177 7.80 -4.61 6.32
N VAL A 178 6.98 -5.03 5.35
CA VAL A 178 5.65 -5.59 5.62
C VAL A 178 5.75 -6.89 6.42
N MET A 179 6.72 -7.75 6.13
CA MET A 179 6.93 -9.00 6.87
C MET A 179 7.36 -8.73 8.31
N VAL A 180 8.28 -7.80 8.54
CA VAL A 180 8.68 -7.38 9.90
C VAL A 180 7.46 -6.91 10.69
N TYR A 181 6.62 -6.06 10.10
CA TYR A 181 5.37 -5.63 10.73
C TYR A 181 4.47 -6.83 11.09
N LEU A 182 4.26 -7.77 10.16
CA LEU A 182 3.44 -8.94 10.38
C LEU A 182 3.95 -9.81 11.55
N ILE A 183 5.27 -10.04 11.62
CA ILE A 183 5.89 -10.80 12.73
C ILE A 183 5.66 -10.10 14.08
N LEU A 184 5.90 -8.78 14.13
CA LEU A 184 5.71 -7.98 15.35
C LEU A 184 4.25 -7.99 15.80
N TYR A 185 3.31 -7.81 14.86
CA TYR A 185 1.88 -7.84 15.14
C TYR A 185 1.45 -9.21 15.72
N VAL A 186 1.93 -10.33 15.15
CA VAL A 186 1.67 -11.68 15.69
C VAL A 186 2.17 -11.78 17.13
N LYS A 187 3.43 -11.41 17.39
CA LYS A 187 4.03 -11.49 18.71
C LYS A 187 3.22 -10.70 19.74
N ILE A 188 2.82 -9.47 19.42
CA ILE A 188 2.09 -8.59 20.34
C ILE A 188 0.66 -9.12 20.60
N THR A 189 -0.03 -9.62 19.57
CA THR A 189 -1.45 -9.98 19.68
C THR A 189 -1.68 -11.39 20.24
N VAL A 190 -0.76 -12.33 19.98
CA VAL A 190 -0.91 -13.74 20.36
C VAL A 190 -0.25 -14.08 21.70
N SER A 191 0.86 -13.41 22.06
CA SER A 191 1.63 -13.67 23.30
C SER A 191 0.87 -13.42 24.62
N PRO A 192 0.05 -12.36 24.78
CA PRO A 192 -0.54 -12.05 26.09
C PRO A 192 -1.81 -12.85 26.41
N VAL A 193 -2.56 -13.30 25.39
CA VAL A 193 -3.87 -13.95 25.58
C VAL A 193 -3.72 -15.38 26.07
N MET A 194 -2.64 -16.10 25.73
CA MET A 194 -2.43 -17.47 26.20
C MET A 194 -1.88 -17.56 27.63
N LYS A 195 -1.28 -16.49 28.19
CA LYS A 195 -0.80 -16.50 29.58
C LYS A 195 -1.92 -16.37 30.62
N LYS A 196 -3.13 -15.92 30.23
CA LYS A 196 -4.26 -15.75 31.16
C LYS A 196 -5.24 -16.93 31.21
N THR A 197 -5.08 -17.94 30.35
CA THR A 197 -5.93 -19.15 30.32
C THR A 197 -5.28 -20.36 30.99
N PHE A 198 -4.08 -20.21 31.56
CA PHE A 198 -3.33 -21.28 32.21
C PHE A 198 -2.83 -20.92 33.62
N ASN A 199 -3.37 -19.86 34.23
CA ASN A 199 -3.18 -19.53 35.65
C ASN A 199 -4.53 -19.50 36.35
#